data_AF-A0A7C4HNZ0-F1
#
_entry.id   AF-A0A7C4HNZ0-F1
#
_cell.length_a   1.000
_cell.length_b   1.000
_cell.length_c   1.000
_cell.angle_alpha   90.00
_cell.angle_beta   90.00
_cell.angle_gamma   90.00
#
_symmetry.space_group_name_H-M   'P 1'
#
loop_
_entity.id
_entity.type
_entity.pdbx_description
1 polymer ?
#
loop_
_entity_poly.entity_id
_entity_poly.type
_entity_poly.pdbx_seq_one_letter_code
_entity_poly.pdbx_strand_id
1 'polypeptide(L)'
;MPDGGLFVGLGDGIAFWFALRHYLCEYLCLVRGELAAGIGVGHGEALDARGYRPFEEPVAPCVRDACGPVGSILGGGDVELREAGIASLAAVPMLMEKEIQGVIYIASREEGYFSTPRLSVIKQVANELAVGIARQKLRDLIEEKNRELTLKNEELEKASVQLLQSEKMASLGQLAAGVAHEINNPMGYINSNLNLLRTYRENLTRMFQAYRDLETSLDKLTVGGPVAERLARIRQLDQEIRLDEILTDLNDMISESIEGAERVTFIIKNLKEFSHPESGTPQRANLHDALESTLNIVWNELKYKAEVIKDYGDIPPITCYPQELKQVFMNLLVNASQAIPERGVIKVRTFMDGDWANIAISDTGVGIPPDKISKIFDPFFTTKEVGKGTGLGLSISYSIVAKHGGKILVESEPGRGSTFTVRLPRTALPVVRQPEGESDERCAAAAC
;
A
#
# COMPACT_ATOMS: atom_id res chain seq x y z
N MET A 1 3.76 -64.28 -16.48
CA MET A 1 2.67 -63.74 -17.32
C MET A 1 2.85 -64.30 -18.72
N PRO A 2 1.79 -64.76 -19.39
CA PRO A 2 1.90 -65.57 -20.59
C PRO A 2 2.43 -64.74 -21.78
N ASP A 3 3.55 -65.21 -22.35
CA ASP A 3 3.99 -65.26 -23.76
C ASP A 3 3.57 -64.21 -24.81
N GLY A 4 3.19 -62.98 -24.44
CA GLY A 4 2.83 -61.93 -25.41
C GLY A 4 2.92 -60.50 -24.89
N GLY A 5 3.93 -60.19 -24.07
CA GLY A 5 4.06 -58.87 -23.42
C GLY A 5 4.59 -57.77 -24.35
N LEU A 6 3.77 -56.77 -24.65
CA LEU A 6 4.18 -55.49 -25.25
C LEU A 6 4.72 -54.58 -24.15
N PHE A 7 5.95 -54.08 -24.30
CA PHE A 7 6.52 -53.08 -23.39
C PHE A 7 6.51 -51.71 -24.07
N VAL A 8 5.80 -50.75 -23.48
CA VAL A 8 5.70 -49.37 -23.97
C VAL A 8 6.38 -48.47 -22.94
N GLY A 9 7.42 -47.76 -23.37
CA GLY A 9 8.15 -46.78 -22.57
C GLY A 9 8.00 -45.38 -23.14
N LEU A 10 7.62 -44.43 -22.29
CA LEU A 10 7.69 -42.99 -22.55
C LEU A 10 8.83 -42.43 -21.71
N GLY A 11 9.79 -41.76 -22.34
CA GLY A 11 10.90 -41.14 -21.62
C GLY A 11 11.35 -39.87 -22.31
N ASP A 12 11.38 -38.78 -21.57
CA ASP A 12 12.41 -37.77 -21.75
C ASP A 12 13.70 -38.45 -21.30
N GLY A 13 14.69 -38.56 -22.20
CA GLY A 13 15.82 -39.46 -22.03
C GLY A 13 16.41 -39.41 -20.61
N ILE A 14 16.59 -40.58 -19.98
CA ILE A 14 17.55 -40.92 -18.90
C ILE A 14 17.16 -42.17 -18.08
N ALA A 15 15.93 -42.71 -18.13
CA ALA A 15 15.58 -43.83 -17.23
C ALA A 15 15.61 -45.26 -17.85
N PHE A 16 15.59 -45.42 -19.17
CA PHE A 16 15.75 -46.71 -19.88
C PHE A 16 17.19 -46.85 -20.43
N TRP A 17 18.16 -46.43 -19.63
CA TRP A 17 19.44 -45.90 -20.15
C TRP A 17 20.62 -46.86 -20.15
N PHE A 18 20.61 -47.92 -19.33
CA PHE A 18 21.80 -48.73 -19.16
C PHE A 18 22.04 -49.74 -20.30
N ALA A 19 21.00 -50.26 -20.96
CA ALA A 19 21.14 -51.18 -22.10
C ALA A 19 21.14 -50.49 -23.47
N LEU A 20 20.52 -49.31 -23.62
CA LEU A 20 20.42 -48.59 -24.92
C LEU A 20 21.56 -47.58 -25.17
N ARG A 21 22.53 -47.48 -24.25
CA ARG A 21 23.54 -46.41 -24.21
C ARG A 21 24.42 -46.32 -25.46
N HIS A 22 24.67 -47.43 -26.14
CA HIS A 22 25.46 -47.44 -27.38
C HIS A 22 24.65 -46.96 -28.61
N TYR A 23 23.33 -47.19 -28.63
CA TYR A 23 22.50 -46.99 -29.81
C TYR A 23 21.97 -45.57 -29.99
N LEU A 24 21.79 -44.79 -28.90
CA LEU A 24 21.28 -43.42 -28.99
C LEU A 24 22.28 -42.43 -29.61
N CYS A 25 23.59 -42.62 -29.39
CA CYS A 25 24.60 -41.70 -29.90
C CYS A 25 24.71 -41.74 -31.44
N GLU A 26 24.58 -42.91 -32.06
CA GLU A 26 24.66 -43.04 -33.53
C GLU A 26 23.39 -42.51 -34.22
N TYR A 27 22.20 -42.72 -33.65
CA TYR A 27 20.94 -42.30 -34.27
C TYR A 27 20.65 -40.79 -34.09
N LEU A 28 20.97 -40.19 -32.94
CA LEU A 28 20.86 -38.74 -32.73
C LEU A 28 21.88 -37.95 -33.57
N CYS A 29 23.05 -38.52 -33.85
CA CYS A 29 24.02 -37.95 -34.80
C CYS A 29 23.51 -38.03 -36.25
N LEU A 30 22.83 -39.11 -36.66
CA LEU A 30 22.23 -39.21 -38.00
C LEU A 30 21.08 -38.22 -38.20
N VAL A 31 20.17 -38.09 -37.23
CA VAL A 31 19.02 -37.18 -37.32
C VAL A 31 19.45 -35.70 -37.26
N ARG A 32 20.49 -35.36 -36.49
CA ARG A 32 21.12 -34.01 -36.53
C ARG A 32 21.89 -33.76 -37.82
N GLY A 33 22.46 -34.79 -38.45
CA GLY A 33 23.17 -34.69 -39.72
C GLY A 33 22.26 -34.42 -40.92
N GLU A 34 21.02 -34.92 -40.92
CA GLU A 34 20.04 -34.65 -41.99
C GLU A 34 19.38 -33.27 -41.88
N LEU A 35 19.21 -32.73 -40.66
CA LEU A 35 18.68 -31.37 -40.46
C LEU A 35 19.70 -30.26 -40.74
N ALA A 36 21.00 -30.56 -40.80
CA ALA A 36 22.04 -29.58 -41.12
C ALA A 36 22.07 -29.16 -42.62
N ALA A 37 21.26 -29.78 -43.48
CA ALA A 37 21.17 -29.43 -44.91
C ALA A 37 20.19 -28.28 -45.23
N GLY A 38 19.54 -27.67 -44.23
CA GLY A 38 18.69 -26.51 -44.46
C GLY A 38 18.34 -25.76 -43.18
N ILE A 39 18.63 -24.47 -43.17
CA ILE A 39 18.43 -23.46 -42.11
C ILE A 39 19.69 -23.26 -41.24
N GLY A 40 20.46 -22.23 -41.57
CA GLY A 40 21.45 -21.67 -40.65
C GLY A 40 20.82 -20.58 -39.80
N VAL A 41 21.03 -20.61 -38.47
CA VAL A 41 21.17 -19.43 -37.60
C VAL A 41 22.01 -19.75 -36.35
N GLY A 42 23.10 -18.99 -36.21
CA GLY A 42 23.78 -18.44 -35.02
C GLY A 42 23.61 -18.97 -33.58
N HIS A 43 24.77 -19.30 -33.00
CA HIS A 43 25.31 -19.02 -31.65
C HIS A 43 24.58 -19.36 -30.33
N GLY A 44 25.31 -20.04 -29.43
CA GLY A 44 25.06 -19.99 -27.97
C GLY A 44 25.77 -21.08 -27.13
N GLU A 45 27.05 -20.86 -26.82
CA GLU A 45 27.80 -21.25 -25.60
C GLU A 45 27.90 -22.72 -25.09
N ALA A 46 29.12 -23.24 -25.27
CA ALA A 46 30.01 -23.86 -24.27
C ALA A 46 29.47 -24.87 -23.24
N LEU A 47 29.85 -26.15 -23.41
CA LEU A 47 30.16 -27.04 -22.30
C LEU A 47 31.51 -27.73 -22.51
N ASP A 48 32.33 -27.61 -21.47
CA ASP A 48 33.76 -27.83 -21.35
C ASP A 48 34.21 -29.27 -21.71
N ALA A 49 35.35 -29.32 -22.39
CA ALA A 49 35.96 -30.49 -22.98
C ALA A 49 37.01 -31.07 -22.04
N ARG A 50 36.72 -32.18 -21.36
CA ARG A 50 37.76 -33.08 -20.83
C ARG A 50 37.38 -34.55 -20.96
N GLY A 51 37.96 -35.17 -21.99
CA GLY A 51 38.35 -36.59 -21.97
C GLY A 51 37.43 -37.54 -22.72
N TYR A 52 37.60 -37.65 -24.04
CA TYR A 52 37.46 -38.93 -24.73
C TYR A 52 38.28 -38.91 -26.03
N ARG A 53 39.15 -39.92 -26.22
CA ARG A 53 39.98 -40.08 -27.42
C ARG A 53 39.11 -40.58 -28.59
N PRO A 54 39.41 -40.18 -29.84
CA PRO A 54 38.68 -40.68 -31.00
C PRO A 54 39.07 -42.14 -31.26
N PHE A 55 38.07 -43.01 -31.42
CA PHE A 55 38.26 -44.32 -32.02
C PHE A 55 38.26 -44.14 -33.55
N GLU A 56 39.44 -44.28 -34.14
CA GLU A 56 39.61 -44.45 -35.58
C GLU A 56 39.34 -45.93 -35.93
N GLU A 57 38.14 -46.25 -36.43
CA GLU A 57 37.90 -47.39 -37.34
C GLU A 57 36.48 -47.28 -37.94
N PRO A 58 36.26 -47.72 -39.20
CA PRO A 58 35.06 -47.39 -39.97
C PRO A 58 33.86 -48.26 -39.57
N VAL A 59 32.76 -47.59 -39.22
CA VAL A 59 31.45 -48.20 -38.96
C VAL A 59 31.00 -49.03 -40.17
N ALA A 60 30.54 -50.26 -39.88
CA ALA A 60 30.13 -51.25 -40.87
C ALA A 60 29.00 -50.73 -41.80
N PRO A 61 28.90 -51.23 -43.05
CA PRO A 61 28.02 -50.67 -44.09
C PRO A 61 26.50 -50.87 -43.87
N CYS A 62 26.08 -51.43 -42.74
CA CYS A 62 24.73 -51.96 -42.56
C CYS A 62 23.66 -50.90 -42.26
N VAL A 63 24.04 -49.63 -42.06
CA VAL A 63 23.10 -48.54 -41.66
C VAL A 63 22.69 -47.65 -42.85
N ARG A 64 23.35 -47.76 -44.01
CA ARG A 64 23.11 -46.84 -45.14
C ARG A 64 21.81 -47.07 -45.92
N ASP A 65 21.20 -48.25 -45.85
CA ASP A 65 20.00 -48.56 -46.64
C ASP A 65 18.68 -48.34 -45.90
N ALA A 66 18.70 -47.77 -44.69
CA ALA A 66 17.51 -47.47 -43.90
C ALA A 66 17.12 -45.97 -43.95
N CYS A 67 17.19 -45.33 -45.12
CA CYS A 67 16.53 -44.04 -45.36
C CYS A 67 15.01 -44.25 -45.49
N GLY A 68 14.36 -44.44 -44.35
CA GLY A 68 12.91 -44.42 -44.19
C GLY A 68 12.58 -44.25 -42.70
N PRO A 69 11.53 -43.49 -42.32
CA PRO A 69 11.29 -43.08 -40.93
C PRO A 69 10.80 -44.21 -40.00
N VAL A 70 11.20 -45.47 -40.24
CA VAL A 70 11.04 -46.61 -39.35
C VAL A 70 12.14 -47.63 -39.62
N GLY A 71 12.98 -47.93 -38.62
CA GLY A 71 13.91 -49.05 -38.66
C GLY A 71 13.65 -49.99 -37.50
N SER A 72 13.59 -51.30 -37.78
CA SER A 72 13.72 -52.34 -36.74
C SER A 72 15.19 -52.44 -36.37
N ILE A 73 15.55 -52.04 -35.15
CA ILE A 73 16.94 -52.07 -34.68
C ILE A 73 17.12 -53.38 -33.92
N LEU A 74 17.39 -54.47 -34.63
CA LEU A 74 18.10 -55.62 -34.06
C LEU A 74 19.07 -56.12 -35.13
N GLY A 75 20.29 -55.57 -35.10
CA GLY A 75 21.44 -56.10 -35.83
C GLY A 75 22.13 -57.18 -34.99
N GLY A 76 22.99 -58.00 -35.58
CA GLY A 76 23.61 -59.19 -34.96
C GLY A 76 24.50 -58.98 -33.71
N GLY A 77 24.49 -57.81 -33.06
CA GLY A 77 25.29 -57.47 -31.87
C GLY A 77 24.51 -57.34 -30.55
N ASP A 78 23.19 -57.54 -30.54
CA ASP A 78 22.31 -57.24 -29.39
C ASP A 78 22.17 -58.39 -28.37
N VAL A 79 23.25 -58.73 -27.66
CA VAL A 79 23.25 -59.82 -26.67
C VAL A 79 22.32 -59.52 -25.48
N GLU A 80 22.33 -58.29 -24.94
CA GLU A 80 21.54 -57.90 -23.76
C GLU A 80 20.02 -57.86 -24.01
N LEU A 81 19.57 -57.38 -25.18
CA LEU A 81 18.14 -57.35 -25.53
C LEU A 81 17.60 -58.76 -25.78
N ARG A 82 18.42 -59.63 -26.38
CA ARG A 82 18.09 -61.05 -26.59
C ARG A 82 18.07 -61.83 -25.28
N GLU A 83 18.99 -61.55 -24.35
CA GLU A 83 18.96 -62.09 -22.99
C GLU A 83 17.72 -61.65 -22.20
N ALA A 84 17.23 -60.43 -22.44
CA ALA A 84 15.96 -59.93 -21.89
C ALA A 84 14.71 -60.49 -22.62
N GLY A 85 14.88 -61.33 -23.64
CA GLY A 85 13.80 -61.96 -24.40
C GLY A 85 13.10 -61.02 -25.39
N ILE A 86 13.71 -59.90 -25.78
CA ILE A 86 13.18 -58.97 -26.78
C ILE A 86 13.67 -59.42 -28.17
N ALA A 87 12.74 -59.72 -29.06
CA ALA A 87 13.02 -60.19 -30.42
C ALA A 87 12.72 -59.13 -31.50
N SER A 88 12.09 -58.01 -31.14
CA SER A 88 11.96 -56.85 -32.01
C SER A 88 11.76 -55.56 -31.22
N LEU A 89 12.26 -54.44 -31.75
CA LEU A 89 12.16 -53.11 -31.16
C LEU A 89 11.84 -52.07 -32.24
N ALA A 90 10.90 -51.18 -31.95
CA ALA A 90 10.58 -50.01 -32.76
C ALA A 90 10.74 -48.72 -31.93
N ALA A 91 11.44 -47.75 -32.49
CA ALA A 91 11.51 -46.38 -31.97
C ALA A 91 10.75 -45.46 -32.91
N VAL A 92 9.73 -44.78 -32.40
CA VAL A 92 8.87 -43.90 -33.21
C VAL A 92 8.93 -42.49 -32.67
N PRO A 93 9.43 -41.51 -33.45
CA PRO A 93 9.49 -40.13 -33.02
C PRO A 93 8.10 -39.53 -32.94
N MET A 94 7.86 -38.74 -31.89
CA MET A 94 6.69 -37.91 -31.72
C MET A 94 6.97 -36.56 -32.36
N LEU A 95 6.32 -36.26 -33.49
CA LEU A 95 6.63 -35.07 -34.29
C LEU A 95 5.55 -34.01 -34.17
N MET A 96 5.98 -32.75 -34.06
CA MET A 96 5.12 -31.58 -34.20
C MET A 96 5.85 -30.53 -35.05
N GLU A 97 5.25 -30.09 -36.15
CA GLU A 97 5.84 -29.09 -37.07
C GLU A 97 7.31 -29.34 -37.47
N LYS A 98 7.71 -30.63 -37.56
CA LYS A 98 9.07 -31.13 -37.87
C LYS A 98 10.06 -31.13 -36.69
N GLU A 99 9.64 -30.75 -35.49
CA GLU A 99 10.42 -30.95 -34.27
C GLU A 99 10.04 -32.25 -33.54
N ILE A 100 11.04 -32.93 -32.98
CA ILE A 100 10.86 -34.13 -32.17
C ILE A 100 10.51 -33.71 -30.74
N GLN A 101 9.27 -33.98 -30.32
CA GLN A 101 8.79 -33.73 -28.96
C GLN A 101 9.17 -34.85 -27.98
N GLY A 102 9.53 -36.04 -28.50
CA GLY A 102 9.87 -37.23 -27.73
C GLY A 102 9.98 -38.46 -28.63
N VAL A 103 10.31 -39.62 -28.05
CA VAL A 103 10.39 -40.90 -28.78
C VAL A 103 9.65 -41.97 -28.01
N ILE A 104 8.77 -42.71 -28.68
CA ILE A 104 8.09 -43.88 -28.13
C ILE A 104 8.90 -45.13 -28.50
N TYR A 105 9.26 -45.91 -27.49
CA TYR A 105 9.89 -47.21 -27.67
C TYR A 105 8.86 -48.32 -27.44
N ILE A 106 8.77 -49.23 -28.40
CA ILE A 106 7.92 -50.40 -28.32
C ILE A 106 8.77 -51.64 -28.58
N ALA A 107 8.82 -52.53 -27.60
CA ALA A 107 9.53 -53.80 -27.69
C ALA A 107 8.54 -54.97 -27.74
N SER A 108 8.88 -56.00 -28.50
CA SER A 108 8.12 -57.25 -28.59
C SER A 108 9.06 -58.45 -28.52
N ARG A 109 8.53 -59.57 -28.00
CA ARG A 109 9.20 -60.87 -27.94
C ARG A 109 9.04 -61.69 -29.22
N GLU A 110 8.24 -61.21 -30.16
CA GLU A 110 8.04 -61.84 -31.46
C GLU A 110 9.01 -61.25 -32.49
N GLU A 111 9.65 -62.13 -33.26
CA GLU A 111 10.51 -61.75 -34.37
C GLU A 111 9.64 -61.19 -35.52
N GLY A 112 10.08 -60.10 -36.17
CA GLY A 112 9.31 -59.49 -37.25
C GLY A 112 7.96 -58.86 -36.83
N TYR A 113 7.74 -58.62 -35.54
CA TYR A 113 6.48 -58.09 -35.00
C TYR A 113 6.03 -56.77 -35.63
N PHE A 114 6.97 -55.90 -36.02
CA PHE A 114 6.69 -54.57 -36.55
C PHE A 114 6.57 -54.58 -38.08
N SER A 115 5.41 -54.99 -38.59
CA SER A 115 5.07 -54.84 -40.00
C SER A 115 4.72 -53.39 -40.37
N THR A 116 4.81 -53.04 -41.66
CA THR A 116 4.47 -51.71 -42.18
C THR A 116 3.09 -51.21 -41.72
N PRO A 117 2.01 -52.03 -41.72
CA PRO A 117 0.69 -51.64 -41.21
C PRO A 117 0.63 -51.41 -39.69
N ARG A 118 1.43 -52.13 -38.88
CA ARG A 118 1.47 -51.88 -37.42
C ARG A 118 2.24 -50.62 -37.10
N LEU A 119 3.33 -50.38 -37.83
CA LEU A 119 4.17 -49.20 -37.67
C LEU A 119 3.42 -47.90 -38.05
N SER A 120 2.52 -47.95 -39.04
CA SER A 120 1.68 -46.79 -39.38
C SER A 120 0.71 -46.41 -38.26
N VAL A 121 0.09 -47.39 -37.59
CA VAL A 121 -0.78 -47.15 -36.43
C VAL A 121 0.01 -46.56 -35.26
N ILE A 122 1.19 -47.11 -34.97
CA ILE A 122 2.06 -46.60 -33.88
C ILE A 122 2.48 -45.16 -34.17
N LYS A 123 2.82 -44.83 -35.42
CA LYS A 123 3.11 -43.44 -35.84
C LYS A 123 1.94 -42.49 -35.61
N GLN A 124 0.73 -42.92 -35.95
CA GLN A 124 -0.46 -42.10 -35.75
C GLN A 124 -0.68 -41.79 -34.27
N VAL A 125 -0.53 -42.80 -33.40
CA VAL A 125 -0.61 -42.62 -31.95
C VAL A 125 0.50 -41.71 -31.43
N ALA A 126 1.74 -41.88 -31.92
CA ALA A 126 2.87 -41.04 -31.52
C ALA A 126 2.65 -39.55 -31.86
N ASN A 127 2.09 -39.26 -33.04
CA ASN A 127 1.77 -37.89 -33.45
C ASN A 127 0.63 -37.27 -32.63
N GLU A 128 -0.44 -38.02 -32.35
CA GLU A 128 -1.52 -37.56 -31.45
C GLU A 128 -0.99 -37.26 -30.04
N LEU A 129 -0.10 -38.12 -29.53
CA LEU A 129 0.55 -37.90 -28.24
C LEU A 129 1.41 -36.61 -28.27
N ALA A 130 2.12 -36.36 -29.37
CA ALA A 130 2.97 -35.17 -29.54
C ALA A 130 2.14 -33.89 -29.43
N VAL A 131 1.00 -33.85 -30.13
CA VAL A 131 0.06 -32.73 -30.09
C VAL A 131 -0.54 -32.57 -28.70
N GLY A 132 -0.91 -33.66 -28.03
CA GLY A 132 -1.44 -33.64 -26.67
C GLY A 132 -0.48 -33.04 -25.64
N ILE A 133 0.79 -33.48 -25.64
CA ILE A 133 1.82 -32.97 -24.73
C ILE A 133 2.10 -31.49 -24.98
N ALA A 134 2.25 -31.09 -26.25
CA ALA A 134 2.51 -29.69 -26.60
C ALA A 134 1.35 -28.76 -26.20
N ARG A 135 0.10 -29.20 -26.40
CA ARG A 135 -1.09 -28.46 -25.94
C ARG A 135 -1.12 -28.32 -24.42
N GLN A 136 -0.70 -29.34 -23.68
CA GLN A 136 -0.64 -29.26 -22.22
C GLN A 136 0.42 -28.25 -21.77
N LYS A 137 1.65 -28.35 -22.29
CA LYS A 137 2.73 -27.39 -22.01
C LYS A 137 2.31 -25.95 -22.31
N LEU A 138 1.62 -25.73 -23.43
CA LEU A 138 1.14 -24.39 -23.81
C LEU A 138 0.07 -23.87 -22.84
N ARG A 139 -0.85 -24.73 -22.39
CA ARG A 139 -1.87 -24.35 -21.40
C ARG A 139 -1.24 -23.96 -20.07
N ASP A 140 -0.30 -24.75 -19.59
CA ASP A 140 0.41 -24.48 -18.32
C ASP A 140 1.17 -23.14 -18.40
N LEU A 141 1.83 -22.86 -19.53
CA LEU A 141 2.53 -21.58 -19.77
C LEU A 141 1.58 -20.38 -19.83
N ILE A 142 0.43 -20.52 -20.51
CA ILE A 142 -0.59 -19.47 -20.58
C ILE A 142 -1.13 -19.16 -19.18
N GLU A 143 -1.40 -20.20 -18.37
CA GLU A 143 -1.90 -20.04 -17.01
C GLU A 143 -0.88 -19.33 -16.11
N GLU A 144 0.40 -19.70 -16.21
CA GLU A 144 1.49 -19.02 -15.52
C GLU A 144 1.60 -17.55 -15.93
N LYS A 145 1.57 -17.27 -17.24
CA LYS A 145 1.67 -15.90 -17.77
C LYS A 145 0.48 -15.04 -17.40
N ASN A 146 -0.74 -15.59 -17.43
CA ASN A 146 -1.94 -14.90 -16.99
C ASN A 146 -1.87 -14.56 -15.50
N ARG A 147 -1.33 -15.45 -14.67
CA ARG A 147 -1.13 -15.17 -13.25
C ARG A 147 -0.13 -14.04 -13.02
N GLU A 148 1.00 -14.06 -13.74
CA GLU A 148 2.00 -12.98 -13.71
C GLU A 148 1.41 -11.63 -14.14
N LEU A 149 0.64 -11.62 -15.25
CA LEU A 149 -0.07 -10.44 -15.76
C LEU A 149 -1.06 -9.88 -14.74
N THR A 150 -1.84 -10.74 -14.09
CA THR A 150 -2.84 -10.32 -13.11
C THR A 150 -2.16 -9.65 -11.91
N LEU A 151 -1.08 -10.24 -11.38
CA LEU A 151 -0.30 -9.65 -10.29
C LEU A 151 0.30 -8.28 -10.68
N LYS A 152 0.87 -8.17 -11.88
CA LYS A 152 1.42 -6.90 -12.36
C LYS A 152 0.35 -5.84 -12.58
N ASN A 153 -0.83 -6.21 -13.06
CA ASN A 153 -1.96 -5.28 -13.18
C ASN A 153 -2.40 -4.75 -11.82
N GLU A 154 -2.50 -5.61 -10.80
CA GLU A 154 -2.84 -5.19 -9.44
C GLU A 154 -1.78 -4.25 -8.84
N GLU A 155 -0.49 -4.51 -9.10
CA GLU A 155 0.60 -3.62 -8.68
C GLU A 155 0.55 -2.27 -9.39
N LEU A 156 0.33 -2.27 -10.71
CA LEU A 156 0.16 -1.06 -11.52
C LEU A 156 -1.04 -0.23 -11.07
N GLU A 157 -2.17 -0.87 -10.78
CA GLU A 157 -3.38 -0.20 -10.33
C GLU A 157 -3.16 0.46 -8.96
N LYS A 158 -2.51 -0.26 -8.02
CA LYS A 158 -2.11 0.30 -6.71
C LYS A 158 -1.15 1.49 -6.86
N ALA A 159 -0.15 1.37 -7.73
CA ALA A 159 0.82 2.44 -7.97
C ALA A 159 0.16 3.66 -8.64
N SER A 160 -0.75 3.44 -9.60
CA SER A 160 -1.49 4.51 -10.27
C SER A 160 -2.38 5.29 -9.31
N VAL A 161 -3.11 4.60 -8.43
CA VAL A 161 -3.92 5.24 -7.38
C VAL A 161 -3.04 6.06 -6.44
N GLN A 162 -1.89 5.53 -6.02
CA GLN A 162 -0.94 6.26 -5.17
C GLN A 162 -0.36 7.50 -5.86
N LEU A 163 0.02 7.41 -7.13
CA LEU A 163 0.54 8.53 -7.90
C LEU A 163 -0.51 9.63 -8.09
N LEU A 164 -1.74 9.25 -8.44
CA LEU A 164 -2.83 10.20 -8.65
C LEU A 164 -3.21 10.91 -7.34
N GLN A 165 -3.15 10.18 -6.22
CA GLN A 165 -3.31 10.77 -4.90
C GLN A 165 -2.14 11.72 -4.58
N SER A 166 -0.89 11.33 -4.86
CA SER A 166 0.31 12.16 -4.65
C SER A 166 0.31 13.43 -5.49
N GLU A 167 -0.10 13.36 -6.76
CA GLU A 167 -0.19 14.51 -7.67
C GLU A 167 -1.26 15.50 -7.19
N LYS A 168 -2.42 14.99 -6.78
CA LYS A 168 -3.48 15.80 -6.17
C LYS A 168 -3.01 16.48 -4.89
N MET A 169 -2.22 15.79 -4.07
CA MET A 169 -1.63 16.36 -2.86
C MET A 169 -0.56 17.41 -3.16
N ALA A 170 0.31 17.18 -4.15
CA ALA A 170 1.34 18.14 -4.54
C ALA A 170 0.71 19.44 -5.08
N SER A 171 -0.34 19.33 -5.89
CA SER A 171 -1.11 20.46 -6.42
C SER A 171 -1.83 21.25 -5.31
N LEU A 172 -2.52 20.55 -4.40
CA LEU A 172 -3.06 21.16 -3.18
C LEU A 172 -1.96 21.80 -2.33
N GLY A 173 -0.77 21.21 -2.33
CA GLY A 173 0.37 21.63 -1.53
C GLY A 173 0.93 23.00 -1.93
N GLN A 174 1.28 23.16 -3.20
CA GLN A 174 1.82 24.43 -3.70
C GLN A 174 0.85 25.60 -3.53
N LEU A 175 -0.45 25.38 -3.76
CA LEU A 175 -1.47 26.42 -3.60
C LEU A 175 -1.73 26.74 -2.12
N ALA A 176 -1.77 25.73 -1.26
CA ALA A 176 -2.05 25.91 0.15
C ALA A 176 -1.01 26.76 0.88
N ALA A 177 0.28 26.69 0.52
CA ALA A 177 1.32 27.47 1.21
C ALA A 177 1.19 28.98 0.97
N GLY A 178 0.95 29.39 -0.28
CA GLY A 178 0.73 30.79 -0.64
C GLY A 178 -0.61 31.32 -0.13
N VAL A 179 -1.68 30.56 -0.36
CA VAL A 179 -3.04 30.91 0.09
C VAL A 179 -3.11 30.98 1.62
N ALA A 180 -2.37 30.13 2.34
CA ALA A 180 -2.38 30.17 3.79
C ALA A 180 -1.81 31.46 4.36
N HIS A 181 -0.72 31.98 3.77
CA HIS A 181 -0.15 33.24 4.21
C HIS A 181 -1.08 34.42 3.87
N GLU A 182 -1.73 34.38 2.71
CA GLU A 182 -2.62 35.44 2.25
C GLU A 182 -3.96 35.48 2.98
N ILE A 183 -4.45 34.35 3.50
CA ILE A 183 -5.68 34.34 4.31
C ILE A 183 -5.36 34.55 5.80
N ASN A 184 -4.25 34.03 6.33
CA ASN A 184 -3.92 34.26 7.74
C ASN A 184 -3.74 35.74 8.08
N ASN A 185 -3.22 36.54 7.14
CA ASN A 185 -3.05 37.98 7.32
C ASN A 185 -4.38 38.71 7.60
N PRO A 186 -5.40 38.67 6.72
CA PRO A 186 -6.70 39.27 6.97
C PRO A 186 -7.42 38.67 8.18
N MET A 187 -7.29 37.35 8.40
CA MET A 187 -7.87 36.71 9.58
C MET A 187 -7.24 37.22 10.89
N GLY A 188 -5.95 37.52 10.89
CA GLY A 188 -5.27 38.16 12.02
C GLY A 188 -5.85 39.55 12.34
N TYR A 189 -6.09 40.37 11.31
CA TYR A 189 -6.74 41.67 11.50
C TYR A 189 -8.18 41.54 12.03
N ILE A 190 -8.95 40.60 11.48
CA ILE A 190 -10.33 40.33 11.91
C ILE A 190 -10.35 39.89 13.38
N ASN A 191 -9.51 38.91 13.75
CA ASN A 191 -9.49 38.39 15.12
C ASN A 191 -9.05 39.46 16.13
N SER A 192 -8.06 40.29 15.77
CA SER A 192 -7.64 41.43 16.59
C SER A 192 -8.80 42.42 16.82
N ASN A 193 -9.50 42.79 15.74
CA ASN A 193 -10.64 43.71 15.82
C ASN A 193 -11.79 43.14 16.65
N LEU A 194 -12.11 41.85 16.50
CA LEU A 194 -13.15 41.19 17.29
C LEU A 194 -12.80 41.12 18.78
N ASN A 195 -11.54 40.83 19.12
CA ASN A 195 -11.07 40.87 20.51
C ASN A 195 -11.13 42.28 21.10
N LEU A 196 -10.85 43.31 20.30
CA LEU A 196 -11.02 44.71 20.70
C LEU A 196 -12.50 45.05 20.93
N LEU A 197 -13.40 44.61 20.04
CA LEU A 197 -14.85 44.78 20.20
C LEU A 197 -15.37 44.08 21.47
N ARG A 198 -14.86 42.88 21.79
CA ARG A 198 -15.17 42.20 23.05
C ARG A 198 -14.80 43.06 24.26
N THR A 199 -13.61 43.66 24.22
CA THR A 199 -13.13 44.56 25.28
C THR A 199 -14.01 45.81 25.41
N TYR A 200 -14.39 46.43 24.29
CA TYR A 200 -15.29 47.59 24.30
C TYR A 200 -16.67 47.24 24.85
N ARG A 201 -17.24 46.09 24.46
CA ARG A 201 -18.50 45.58 25.00
C ARG A 201 -18.43 45.36 26.49
N GLU A 202 -17.35 44.76 27.01
CA GLU A 202 -17.15 44.58 28.46
C GLU A 202 -17.13 45.92 29.21
N ASN A 203 -16.46 46.93 28.65
CA ASN A 203 -16.43 48.27 29.24
C ASN A 203 -17.81 48.95 29.22
N LEU A 204 -18.57 48.81 28.12
CA LEU A 204 -19.94 49.32 28.03
C LEU A 204 -20.85 48.63 29.07
N THR A 205 -20.76 47.30 29.16
CA THR A 205 -21.53 46.51 30.14
C THR A 205 -21.23 46.97 31.57
N ARG A 206 -19.95 47.17 31.91
CA ARG A 206 -19.54 47.69 33.23
C ARG A 206 -20.10 49.09 33.50
N MET A 207 -20.08 49.98 32.51
CA MET A 207 -20.62 51.34 32.66
C MET A 207 -22.14 51.33 32.88
N PHE A 208 -22.87 50.51 32.12
CA PHE A 208 -24.31 50.36 32.28
C PHE A 208 -24.69 49.73 33.62
N GLN A 209 -23.92 48.75 34.09
CA GLN A 209 -24.11 48.17 35.43
C GLN A 209 -23.99 49.24 36.52
N ALA A 210 -23.00 50.14 36.42
CA ALA A 210 -22.84 51.24 37.39
C ALA A 210 -24.03 52.22 37.39
N TYR A 211 -24.61 52.51 36.22
CA TYR A 211 -25.83 53.33 36.14
C TYR A 211 -27.05 52.64 36.77
N ARG A 212 -27.21 51.33 36.57
CA ARG A 212 -28.28 50.53 37.19
C ARG A 212 -28.13 50.42 38.71
N ASP A 213 -26.91 50.28 39.21
CA ASP A 213 -26.63 50.27 40.65
C ASP A 213 -26.98 51.62 41.29
N LEU A 214 -26.68 52.73 40.60
CA LEU A 214 -27.08 54.07 41.02
C LEU A 214 -28.60 54.23 41.03
N GLU A 215 -29.28 53.80 39.97
CA GLU A 215 -30.75 53.83 39.89
C GLU A 215 -31.40 53.04 41.04
N THR A 216 -30.92 51.82 41.29
CA THR A 216 -31.39 50.96 42.39
C THR A 216 -31.16 51.62 43.76
N SER A 217 -30.07 52.37 43.91
CA SER A 217 -29.77 53.11 45.13
C SER A 217 -30.68 54.32 45.30
N LEU A 218 -31.03 55.01 44.20
CA LEU A 218 -31.96 56.13 44.21
C LEU A 218 -33.39 55.70 44.49
N ASP A 219 -33.83 54.51 44.07
CA ASP A 219 -35.16 53.98 44.42
C ASP A 219 -35.36 53.78 45.93
N LYS A 220 -34.28 53.56 46.68
CA LYS A 220 -34.33 53.44 48.14
C LYS A 220 -34.49 54.78 48.85
N LEU A 221 -34.29 55.89 48.12
CA LEU A 221 -34.46 57.25 48.62
C LEU A 221 -35.79 57.82 48.14
N THR A 222 -36.46 58.62 48.95
CA THR A 222 -37.66 59.34 48.49
C THR A 222 -37.22 60.49 47.59
N VAL A 223 -37.08 60.24 46.29
CA VAL A 223 -36.64 61.24 45.31
C VAL A 223 -37.86 61.91 44.68
N GLY A 224 -38.02 63.23 44.90
CA GLY A 224 -39.10 64.03 44.32
C GLY A 224 -38.60 65.11 43.35
N GLY A 225 -39.52 65.73 42.62
CA GLY A 225 -39.22 66.86 41.74
C GLY A 225 -38.46 66.47 40.46
N PRO A 226 -37.62 67.37 39.89
CA PRO A 226 -36.99 67.19 38.58
C PRO A 226 -36.12 65.94 38.43
N VAL A 227 -35.65 65.36 39.53
CA VAL A 227 -34.83 64.14 39.51
C VAL A 227 -35.70 62.90 39.26
N ALA A 228 -36.91 62.85 39.80
CA ALA A 228 -37.85 61.76 39.58
C ALA A 228 -38.30 61.69 38.10
N GLU A 229 -38.53 62.85 37.47
CA GLU A 229 -38.87 62.92 36.04
C GLU A 229 -37.73 62.41 35.14
N ARG A 230 -36.47 62.74 35.47
CA ARG A 230 -35.30 62.24 34.75
C ARG A 230 -35.11 60.73 34.92
N LEU A 231 -35.33 60.20 36.12
CA LEU A 231 -35.29 58.75 36.37
C LEU A 231 -36.39 58.02 35.59
N ALA A 232 -37.61 58.53 35.60
CA ALA A 232 -38.71 57.97 34.80
C ALA A 232 -38.38 57.97 33.30
N ARG A 233 -37.71 59.04 32.81
CA ARG A 233 -37.24 59.09 31.42
C ARG A 233 -36.15 58.07 31.11
N ILE A 234 -35.20 57.84 32.02
CA ILE A 234 -34.16 56.81 31.87
C ILE A 234 -34.78 55.42 31.82
N ARG A 235 -35.73 55.11 32.73
CA ARG A 235 -36.49 53.84 32.72
C ARG A 235 -37.24 53.60 31.43
N GLN A 236 -37.91 54.64 30.94
CA GLN A 236 -38.63 54.56 29.68
C GLN A 236 -37.65 54.23 28.54
N LEU A 237 -36.49 54.90 28.49
CA LEU A 237 -35.48 54.62 27.49
C LEU A 237 -34.90 53.20 27.62
N ASP A 238 -34.67 52.69 28.83
CA ASP A 238 -34.19 51.32 29.03
C ASP A 238 -35.21 50.28 28.53
N GLN A 239 -36.51 50.51 28.77
CA GLN A 239 -37.58 49.66 28.23
C GLN A 239 -37.74 49.76 26.71
N GLU A 240 -37.60 50.95 26.13
CA GLU A 240 -37.69 51.16 24.67
C GLU A 240 -36.49 50.56 23.94
N ILE A 241 -35.28 50.73 24.48
CA ILE A 241 -34.02 50.27 23.88
C ILE A 241 -33.81 48.77 24.10
N ARG A 242 -34.30 48.20 25.21
CA ARG A 242 -34.09 46.79 25.61
C ARG A 242 -32.59 46.46 25.67
N LEU A 243 -31.85 47.29 26.40
CA LEU A 243 -30.40 47.31 26.39
C LEU A 243 -29.76 45.97 26.78
N ASP A 244 -30.35 45.23 27.72
CA ASP A 244 -29.85 43.91 28.14
C ASP A 244 -29.81 42.90 27.00
N GLU A 245 -30.84 42.91 26.16
CA GLU A 245 -30.92 42.02 25.01
C GLU A 245 -29.87 42.41 23.97
N ILE A 246 -29.71 43.70 23.70
CA ILE A 246 -28.65 44.19 22.80
C ILE A 246 -27.26 43.79 23.31
N LEU A 247 -26.98 43.93 24.61
CA LEU A 247 -25.69 43.54 25.17
C LEU A 247 -25.46 42.02 25.12
N THR A 248 -26.51 41.23 25.30
CA THR A 248 -26.48 39.77 25.17
C THR A 248 -26.23 39.36 23.71
N ASP A 249 -27.01 39.89 22.77
CA ASP A 249 -26.85 39.62 21.33
C ASP A 249 -25.46 40.07 20.84
N LEU A 250 -24.95 41.21 21.31
CA LEU A 250 -23.60 41.66 21.00
C LEU A 250 -22.53 40.70 21.55
N ASN A 251 -22.73 40.15 22.76
CA ASN A 251 -21.82 39.15 23.31
C ASN A 251 -21.80 37.89 22.43
N ASP A 252 -22.96 37.40 22.04
CA ASP A 252 -23.10 36.15 21.31
C ASP A 252 -22.54 36.31 19.89
N MET A 253 -22.92 37.38 19.17
CA MET A 253 -22.39 37.68 17.84
C MET A 253 -20.86 37.83 17.81
N ILE A 254 -20.27 38.53 18.80
CA ILE A 254 -18.82 38.67 18.88
C ILE A 254 -18.16 37.32 19.15
N SER A 255 -18.74 36.51 20.05
CA SER A 255 -18.19 35.20 20.40
C SER A 255 -18.25 34.22 19.23
N GLU A 256 -19.39 34.14 18.55
CA GLU A 256 -19.55 33.32 17.33
C GLU A 256 -18.61 33.77 16.20
N SER A 257 -18.41 35.09 16.05
CA SER A 257 -17.48 35.63 15.04
C SER A 257 -16.02 35.28 15.34
N ILE A 258 -15.62 35.31 16.61
CA ILE A 258 -14.27 34.90 17.03
C ILE A 258 -14.08 33.42 16.77
N GLU A 259 -15.04 32.57 17.16
CA GLU A 259 -14.97 31.13 16.92
C GLU A 259 -14.87 30.81 15.43
N GLY A 260 -15.70 31.46 14.60
CA GLY A 260 -15.65 31.33 13.14
C GLY A 260 -14.29 31.74 12.57
N ALA A 261 -13.72 32.84 13.07
CA ALA A 261 -12.41 33.32 12.63
C ALA A 261 -11.27 32.37 13.03
N GLU A 262 -11.24 31.92 14.28
CA GLU A 262 -10.27 30.94 14.77
C GLU A 262 -10.37 29.63 13.99
N ARG A 263 -11.58 29.20 13.64
CA ARG A 263 -11.80 28.01 12.84
C ARG A 263 -11.24 28.14 11.42
N VAL A 264 -11.41 29.27 10.76
CA VAL A 264 -10.81 29.52 9.44
C VAL A 264 -9.29 29.46 9.53
N THR A 265 -8.69 30.13 10.52
CA THR A 265 -7.25 30.05 10.79
C THR A 265 -6.79 28.62 11.05
N PHE A 266 -7.55 27.84 11.82
CA PHE A 266 -7.26 26.43 12.08
C PHE A 266 -7.28 25.57 10.81
N ILE A 267 -8.30 25.72 9.96
CA ILE A 267 -8.40 24.98 8.68
C ILE A 267 -7.19 25.26 7.81
N ILE A 268 -6.83 26.54 7.69
CA ILE A 268 -5.74 26.99 6.84
C ILE A 268 -4.39 26.55 7.39
N LYS A 269 -4.20 26.59 8.72
CA LYS A 269 -3.00 26.08 9.38
C LYS A 269 -2.80 24.59 9.09
N ASN A 270 -3.86 23.77 9.26
CA ASN A 270 -3.79 22.35 8.92
C ASN A 270 -3.54 22.11 7.43
N LEU A 271 -4.09 22.96 6.55
CA LEU A 271 -3.86 22.88 5.12
C LEU A 271 -2.39 23.22 4.76
N LYS A 272 -1.78 24.22 5.44
CA LYS A 272 -0.37 24.59 5.30
C LYS A 272 0.57 23.49 5.80
N GLU A 273 0.25 22.90 6.95
CA GLU A 273 1.02 21.78 7.53
C GLU A 273 0.93 20.52 6.65
N PHE A 274 -0.18 20.32 5.95
CA PHE A 274 -0.34 19.25 4.96
C PHE A 274 0.48 19.49 3.68
N SER A 275 0.64 20.75 3.30
CA SER A 275 1.26 21.13 2.02
C SER A 275 2.77 21.22 2.04
N HIS A 276 3.31 21.73 3.14
CA HIS A 276 4.72 21.76 3.44
C HIS A 276 4.84 21.34 4.89
N PRO A 277 4.94 20.03 5.19
CA PRO A 277 5.48 19.65 6.48
C PRO A 277 6.89 20.22 6.49
N GLU A 278 7.10 21.35 7.17
CA GLU A 278 8.43 21.82 7.53
C GLU A 278 9.03 20.75 8.45
N SER A 279 9.54 19.70 7.83
CA SER A 279 10.20 18.61 8.50
C SER A 279 11.59 19.11 8.84
N GLY A 280 11.79 19.44 10.11
CA GLY A 280 13.13 19.47 10.69
C GLY A 280 13.87 18.16 10.41
N THR A 281 15.15 18.05 10.73
CA THR A 281 15.88 16.81 10.48
C THR A 281 15.33 15.64 11.32
N PRO A 282 15.32 14.40 10.77
CA PRO A 282 14.94 13.23 11.56
C PRO A 282 15.93 13.09 12.73
N GLN A 283 15.40 12.89 13.92
CA GLN A 283 16.18 12.80 15.16
C GLN A 283 15.75 11.61 15.99
N ARG A 284 16.67 11.10 16.81
CA ARG A 284 16.30 10.10 17.83
C ARG A 284 15.52 10.79 18.94
N ALA A 285 14.26 10.42 19.08
CA ALA A 285 13.37 11.01 20.07
C ALA A 285 12.67 9.93 20.91
N ASN A 286 12.42 10.28 22.17
CA ASN A 286 11.57 9.52 23.06
C ASN A 286 10.09 9.87 22.76
N LEU A 287 9.29 8.85 22.47
CA LEU A 287 7.87 9.03 22.16
C LEU A 287 7.05 9.39 23.39
N HIS A 288 7.48 9.00 24.60
CA HIS A 288 6.79 9.40 25.83
C HIS A 288 6.89 10.91 26.05
N ASP A 289 8.05 11.52 25.81
CA ASP A 289 8.22 12.97 25.92
C ASP A 289 7.31 13.72 24.93
N ALA A 290 7.16 13.16 23.73
CA ALA A 290 6.25 13.70 22.72
C ALA A 290 4.78 13.59 23.16
N LEU A 291 4.36 12.43 23.70
CA LEU A 291 3.02 12.20 24.22
C LEU A 291 2.70 13.10 25.41
N GLU A 292 3.60 13.23 26.38
CA GLU A 292 3.43 14.09 27.55
C GLU A 292 3.32 15.56 27.15
N SER A 293 4.19 16.02 26.25
CA SER A 293 4.12 17.37 25.70
C SER A 293 2.77 17.63 25.03
N THR A 294 2.26 16.68 24.24
CA THR A 294 0.98 16.83 23.57
C THR A 294 -0.19 16.81 24.56
N LEU A 295 -0.19 15.88 25.52
CA LEU A 295 -1.22 15.79 26.56
C LEU A 295 -1.35 17.08 27.37
N ASN A 296 -0.22 17.73 27.69
CA ASN A 296 -0.22 19.02 28.37
C ASN A 296 -0.87 20.14 27.53
N ILE A 297 -0.64 20.15 26.23
CA ILE A 297 -1.23 21.13 25.30
C ILE A 297 -2.74 20.96 25.24
N VAL A 298 -3.22 19.72 25.15
CA VAL A 298 -4.65 19.41 24.99
C VAL A 298 -5.41 19.29 26.30
N TRP A 299 -4.72 19.41 27.43
CA TRP A 299 -5.29 19.11 28.75
C TRP A 299 -6.57 19.89 29.03
N ASN A 300 -6.64 21.16 28.62
CA ASN A 300 -7.84 21.98 28.82
C ASN A 300 -9.08 21.46 28.07
N GLU A 301 -8.89 20.80 26.93
CA GLU A 301 -9.97 20.16 26.17
C GLU A 301 -10.33 18.79 26.75
N LEU A 302 -9.35 18.06 27.29
CA LEU A 302 -9.56 16.72 27.86
C LEU A 302 -10.18 16.75 29.27
N LYS A 303 -9.70 17.62 30.17
CA LYS A 303 -9.97 17.56 31.62
C LYS A 303 -11.44 17.67 32.00
N TYR A 304 -12.27 18.27 31.14
CA TYR A 304 -13.71 18.41 31.38
C TYR A 304 -14.53 17.26 30.79
N LYS A 305 -13.98 16.48 29.85
CA LYS A 305 -14.67 15.41 29.13
C LYS A 305 -14.17 14.01 29.45
N ALA A 306 -12.92 13.85 29.85
CA ALA A 306 -12.32 12.54 30.01
C ALA A 306 -11.32 12.47 31.17
N GLU A 307 -11.31 11.32 31.84
CA GLU A 307 -10.16 10.89 32.62
C GLU A 307 -9.10 10.30 31.68
N VAL A 308 -7.84 10.72 31.83
CA VAL A 308 -6.74 10.24 31.01
C VAL A 308 -5.93 9.20 31.78
N ILE A 309 -5.97 7.95 31.33
CA ILE A 309 -5.20 6.84 31.90
C ILE A 309 -3.96 6.59 31.04
N LYS A 310 -2.77 6.64 31.67
CA LYS A 310 -1.48 6.42 31.01
C LYS A 310 -0.96 5.03 31.36
N ASP A 311 -0.72 4.21 30.35
CA ASP A 311 -0.22 2.83 30.46
C ASP A 311 1.03 2.71 29.58
N TYR A 312 2.13 3.31 30.05
CA TYR A 312 3.37 3.39 29.30
C TYR A 312 4.24 2.16 29.55
N GLY A 313 4.30 1.27 28.56
CA GLY A 313 5.33 0.25 28.49
C GLY A 313 6.67 0.82 28.04
N ASP A 314 7.70 -0.01 28.09
CA ASP A 314 9.06 0.35 27.70
C ASP A 314 9.17 0.47 26.16
N ILE A 315 9.49 1.66 25.66
CA ILE A 315 9.74 1.93 24.25
C ILE A 315 11.08 2.66 24.13
N PRO A 316 12.08 2.07 23.43
CA PRO A 316 13.35 2.74 23.20
C PRO A 316 13.16 3.95 22.26
N PRO A 317 14.06 4.95 22.32
CA PRO A 317 14.04 6.08 21.38
C PRO A 317 14.07 5.61 19.92
N ILE A 318 13.19 6.18 19.09
CA ILE A 318 13.11 5.88 17.66
C ILE A 318 13.58 7.08 16.83
N THR A 319 14.04 6.82 15.62
CA THR A 319 14.37 7.89 14.65
C THR A 319 13.08 8.38 13.99
N CYS A 320 12.72 9.64 14.19
CA CYS A 320 11.47 10.20 13.67
C CYS A 320 11.55 11.73 13.48
N TYR A 321 10.45 12.32 12.99
CA TYR A 321 10.20 13.76 13.00
C TYR A 321 9.26 14.09 14.17
N PRO A 322 9.76 14.53 15.34
CA PRO A 322 8.93 14.57 16.55
C PRO A 322 7.78 15.57 16.48
N GLN A 323 7.93 16.67 15.74
CA GLN A 323 6.85 17.64 15.57
C GLN A 323 5.69 17.05 14.76
N GLU A 324 5.99 16.27 13.72
CA GLU A 324 4.96 15.59 12.93
C GLU A 324 4.25 14.52 13.78
N LEU A 325 4.98 13.74 14.58
CA LEU A 325 4.35 12.77 15.48
C LEU A 325 3.52 13.43 16.58
N LYS A 326 3.95 14.58 17.11
CA LYS A 326 3.13 15.36 18.04
C LYS A 326 1.80 15.76 17.41
N GLN A 327 1.79 16.11 16.12
CA GLN A 327 0.56 16.40 15.37
C GLN A 327 -0.34 15.16 15.23
N VAL A 328 0.23 13.98 14.99
CA VAL A 328 -0.52 12.72 14.99
C VAL A 328 -1.21 12.51 16.34
N PHE A 329 -0.46 12.62 17.43
CA PHE A 329 -1.00 12.41 18.78
C PHE A 329 -2.06 13.46 19.14
N MET A 330 -1.83 14.71 18.76
CA MET A 330 -2.75 15.84 18.93
C MET A 330 -4.10 15.54 18.28
N ASN A 331 -4.09 15.14 17.00
CA ASN A 331 -5.30 14.79 16.25
C ASN A 331 -6.07 13.62 16.87
N LEU A 332 -5.35 12.56 17.28
CA LEU A 332 -5.98 11.38 17.87
C LEU A 332 -6.59 11.67 19.24
N LEU A 333 -5.90 12.43 20.10
CA LEU A 333 -6.39 12.80 21.44
C LEU A 333 -7.62 13.71 21.37
N VAL A 334 -7.63 14.67 20.45
CA VAL A 334 -8.79 15.54 20.25
C VAL A 334 -9.97 14.78 19.65
N ASN A 335 -9.72 13.89 18.68
CA ASN A 335 -10.77 13.04 18.14
C ASN A 335 -11.38 12.13 19.22
N ALA A 336 -10.55 11.55 20.09
CA ALA A 336 -11.00 10.77 21.24
C ALA A 336 -11.89 11.59 22.19
N SER A 337 -11.46 12.81 22.57
CA SER A 337 -12.26 13.71 23.43
C SER A 337 -13.59 14.11 22.79
N GLN A 338 -13.58 14.39 21.48
CA GLN A 338 -14.77 14.82 20.75
C GLN A 338 -15.75 13.67 20.52
N ALA A 339 -15.30 12.42 20.51
CA ALA A 339 -16.15 11.24 20.45
C ALA A 339 -16.88 10.95 21.77
N ILE A 340 -16.40 11.52 22.89
CA ILE A 340 -17.01 11.36 24.21
C ILE A 340 -18.12 12.42 24.40
N PRO A 341 -19.39 12.01 24.58
CA PRO A 341 -20.52 12.94 24.67
C PRO A 341 -20.56 13.73 25.99
N GLU A 342 -20.37 13.06 27.13
CA GLU A 342 -20.39 13.69 28.46
C GLU A 342 -19.07 13.48 29.20
N ARG A 343 -18.92 12.32 29.86
CA ARG A 343 -17.72 11.97 30.61
C ARG A 343 -17.29 10.55 30.29
N GLY A 344 -16.02 10.37 29.95
CA GLY A 344 -15.48 9.08 29.55
C GLY A 344 -14.03 8.89 29.98
N VAL A 345 -13.38 7.91 29.37
CA VAL A 345 -11.98 7.58 29.63
C VAL A 345 -11.22 7.59 28.31
N ILE A 346 -10.06 8.24 28.33
CA ILE A 346 -9.06 8.14 27.26
C ILE A 346 -7.87 7.37 27.82
N LYS A 347 -7.58 6.20 27.27
CA LYS A 347 -6.42 5.39 27.65
C LYS A 347 -5.33 5.53 26.61
N VAL A 348 -4.15 5.99 27.03
CA VAL A 348 -2.94 6.05 26.20
C VAL A 348 -2.02 4.92 26.61
N ARG A 349 -1.85 3.93 25.74
CA ARG A 349 -1.01 2.75 25.97
C ARG A 349 0.15 2.72 25.00
N THR A 350 1.35 2.44 25.48
CA THR A 350 2.53 2.26 24.63
C THR A 350 3.16 0.90 24.86
N PHE A 351 3.55 0.20 23.79
CA PHE A 351 4.21 -1.11 23.91
C PHE A 351 5.04 -1.45 22.66
N MET A 352 6.05 -2.29 22.85
CA MET A 352 6.81 -2.89 21.75
C MET A 352 6.15 -4.19 21.28
N ASP A 353 6.06 -4.38 19.97
CA ASP A 353 5.70 -5.63 19.32
C ASP A 353 6.79 -5.97 18.29
N GLY A 354 7.76 -6.79 18.70
CA GLY A 354 9.00 -7.00 17.94
C GLY A 354 9.78 -5.70 17.74
N ASP A 355 10.04 -5.34 16.47
CA ASP A 355 10.68 -4.08 16.08
C ASP A 355 9.69 -2.92 15.85
N TRP A 356 8.43 -3.06 16.27
CA TRP A 356 7.42 -2.00 16.13
C TRP A 356 7.12 -1.34 17.47
N ALA A 357 7.29 -0.02 17.53
CA ALA A 357 6.78 0.82 18.60
C ALA A 357 5.30 1.10 18.34
N ASN A 358 4.44 0.75 19.29
CA ASN A 358 3.00 0.92 19.17
C ASN A 358 2.49 1.93 20.20
N ILE A 359 1.66 2.86 19.74
CA ILE A 359 0.99 3.88 20.54
C ILE A 359 -0.50 3.74 20.29
N ALA A 360 -1.20 3.16 21.26
CA ALA A 360 -2.64 2.96 21.23
C ALA A 360 -3.34 4.06 22.04
N ILE A 361 -4.24 4.79 21.40
CA ILE A 361 -5.10 5.79 22.03
C ILE A 361 -6.53 5.26 21.93
N SER A 362 -7.09 4.90 23.07
CA SER A 362 -8.45 4.35 23.20
C SER A 362 -9.37 5.37 23.86
N ASP A 363 -10.59 5.49 23.35
CA ASP A 363 -11.68 6.28 23.94
C ASP A 363 -12.87 5.40 24.27
N THR A 364 -13.71 5.85 25.21
CA THR A 364 -15.01 5.26 25.53
C THR A 364 -16.16 6.08 24.91
N GLY A 365 -15.94 6.63 23.72
CA GLY A 365 -16.89 7.48 23.03
C GLY A 365 -17.95 6.71 22.24
N VAL A 366 -18.58 7.38 21.29
CA VAL A 366 -19.68 6.84 20.47
C VAL A 366 -19.28 5.71 19.51
N GLY A 367 -17.98 5.49 19.28
CA GLY A 367 -17.48 4.51 18.32
C GLY A 367 -17.76 4.87 16.85
N ILE A 368 -17.27 4.02 15.95
CA ILE A 368 -17.30 4.22 14.50
C ILE A 368 -18.01 3.01 13.86
N PRO A 369 -19.07 3.21 13.07
CA PRO A 369 -19.71 2.15 12.30
C PRO A 369 -18.75 1.47 11.31
N PRO A 370 -18.82 0.13 11.12
CA PRO A 370 -17.90 -0.62 10.25
C PRO A 370 -17.85 -0.11 8.81
N ASP A 371 -18.98 0.35 8.28
CA ASP A 371 -19.11 0.90 6.91
C ASP A 371 -18.35 2.23 6.72
N LYS A 372 -17.98 2.90 7.81
CA LYS A 372 -17.26 4.19 7.77
C LYS A 372 -15.76 4.05 8.01
N ILE A 373 -15.28 2.92 8.56
CA ILE A 373 -13.87 2.73 8.92
C ILE A 373 -12.94 2.90 7.73
N SER A 374 -13.32 2.45 6.53
CA SER A 374 -12.48 2.60 5.34
C SER A 374 -12.39 4.06 4.84
N LYS A 375 -13.33 4.92 5.24
CA LYS A 375 -13.46 6.31 4.75
C LYS A 375 -12.93 7.36 5.73
N ILE A 376 -12.68 7.01 6.99
CA ILE A 376 -12.22 7.98 8.01
C ILE A 376 -10.86 8.62 7.68
N PHE A 377 -10.08 8.02 6.78
CA PHE A 377 -8.80 8.55 6.29
C PHE A 377 -8.94 9.35 4.99
N ASP A 378 -10.14 9.36 4.38
CA ASP A 378 -10.39 10.18 3.19
C ASP A 378 -10.36 11.66 3.56
N PRO A 379 -9.63 12.50 2.82
CA PRO A 379 -9.62 13.94 3.08
C PRO A 379 -11.03 14.53 3.08
N PHE A 380 -11.30 15.41 4.05
CA PHE A 380 -12.58 16.10 4.25
C PHE A 380 -13.74 15.21 4.72
N PHE A 381 -13.51 13.91 4.94
CA PHE A 381 -14.53 13.05 5.53
C PHE A 381 -14.71 13.40 7.02
N THR A 382 -15.95 13.72 7.41
CA THR A 382 -16.32 13.98 8.81
C THR A 382 -17.76 13.54 9.05
N THR A 383 -18.01 12.92 10.20
CA THR A 383 -19.36 12.59 10.68
C THR A 383 -19.97 13.68 11.56
N LYS A 384 -19.20 14.75 11.83
CA LYS A 384 -19.63 15.89 12.65
C LYS A 384 -20.50 16.84 11.83
N GLU A 385 -21.32 17.63 12.53
CA GLU A 385 -22.12 18.71 11.94
C GLU A 385 -21.27 19.64 11.06
N VAL A 386 -21.89 20.18 10.02
CA VAL A 386 -21.30 21.14 9.09
C VAL A 386 -20.86 22.37 9.88
N GLY A 387 -19.58 22.43 10.28
CA GLY A 387 -19.28 23.30 11.41
C GLY A 387 -18.15 22.86 12.32
N LYS A 388 -18.07 21.57 12.60
CA LYS A 388 -17.34 21.08 13.78
C LYS A 388 -16.21 20.11 13.46
N GLY A 389 -16.13 19.64 12.20
CA GLY A 389 -15.05 18.78 11.73
C GLY A 389 -14.50 19.27 10.41
N THR A 390 -13.17 19.37 10.31
CA THR A 390 -12.47 19.68 9.07
C THR A 390 -12.28 18.45 8.19
N GLY A 391 -12.35 17.24 8.77
CA GLY A 391 -12.09 15.98 8.09
C GLY A 391 -10.66 15.80 7.60
N LEU A 392 -9.72 16.63 8.06
CA LEU A 392 -8.31 16.59 7.64
C LEU A 392 -7.40 15.93 8.69
N GLY A 393 -7.82 15.85 9.95
CA GLY A 393 -6.95 15.38 11.03
C GLY A 393 -6.44 13.96 10.83
N LEU A 394 -7.33 13.01 10.51
CA LEU A 394 -6.96 11.60 10.33
C LEU A 394 -6.20 11.34 9.03
N SER A 395 -6.49 12.08 7.96
CA SER A 395 -5.75 11.97 6.69
C SER A 395 -4.32 12.51 6.83
N ILE A 396 -4.13 13.63 7.54
CA ILE A 396 -2.80 14.14 7.93
C ILE A 396 -2.06 13.10 8.77
N SER A 397 -2.73 12.55 9.79
CA SER A 397 -2.13 11.52 10.65
C SER A 397 -1.66 10.31 9.84
N TYR A 398 -2.49 9.83 8.90
CA TYR A 398 -2.14 8.72 8.03
C TYR A 398 -0.90 9.02 7.18
N SER A 399 -0.84 10.18 6.53
CA SER A 399 0.31 10.58 5.71
C SER A 399 1.61 10.70 6.52
N ILE A 400 1.54 11.29 7.72
CA ILE A 400 2.70 11.41 8.61
C ILE A 400 3.19 10.02 9.03
N VAL A 401 2.29 9.15 9.47
CA VAL A 401 2.65 7.79 9.91
C VAL A 401 3.23 6.98 8.74
N ALA A 402 2.66 7.11 7.53
CA ALA A 402 3.19 6.48 6.32
C ALA A 402 4.60 7.01 5.95
N LYS A 403 4.85 8.32 6.09
CA LYS A 403 6.20 8.93 5.91
C LYS A 403 7.24 8.33 6.85
N HIS A 404 6.82 7.88 8.04
CA HIS A 404 7.68 7.18 9.00
C HIS A 404 7.78 5.65 8.74
N GLY A 405 7.25 5.15 7.61
CA GLY A 405 7.16 3.71 7.32
C GLY A 405 6.19 2.96 8.24
N GLY A 406 5.32 3.68 8.94
CA GLY A 406 4.37 3.17 9.91
C GLY A 406 3.00 2.83 9.33
N LYS A 407 2.09 2.38 10.21
CA LYS A 407 0.67 2.13 9.89
C LYS A 407 -0.22 2.57 11.05
N ILE A 408 -1.45 2.98 10.74
CA ILE A 408 -2.50 3.23 11.75
C ILE A 408 -3.50 2.06 11.68
N LEU A 409 -3.70 1.38 12.80
CA LEU A 409 -4.75 0.38 12.98
C LEU A 409 -5.93 0.99 13.73
N VAL A 410 -7.14 0.58 13.39
CA VAL A 410 -8.37 1.09 14.01
C VAL A 410 -9.25 -0.06 14.41
N GLU A 411 -9.59 -0.10 15.69
CA GLU A 411 -10.58 -1.01 16.27
C GLU A 411 -11.69 -0.15 16.87
N SER A 412 -12.94 -0.36 16.46
CA SER A 412 -14.04 0.47 16.95
C SER A 412 -15.35 -0.30 16.94
N GLU A 413 -16.16 -0.08 17.97
CA GLU A 413 -17.50 -0.65 18.09
C GLU A 413 -18.49 0.46 18.47
N PRO A 414 -19.61 0.61 17.71
CA PRO A 414 -20.63 1.61 18.03
C PRO A 414 -21.11 1.52 19.48
N GLY A 415 -21.07 2.65 20.19
CA GLY A 415 -21.48 2.77 21.59
C GLY A 415 -20.46 2.27 22.62
N ARG A 416 -19.31 1.71 22.20
CA ARG A 416 -18.24 1.30 23.11
C ARG A 416 -16.96 2.15 23.01
N GLY A 417 -16.76 2.79 21.87
CA GLY A 417 -15.62 3.68 21.62
C GLY A 417 -14.69 3.17 20.54
N SER A 418 -13.52 3.78 20.44
CA SER A 418 -12.53 3.47 19.39
C SER A 418 -11.12 3.35 19.97
N THR A 419 -10.28 2.57 19.31
CA THR A 419 -8.85 2.47 19.59
C THR A 419 -8.08 2.69 18.29
N PHE A 420 -7.28 3.75 18.27
CA PHE A 420 -6.34 4.03 17.19
C PHE A 420 -4.94 3.62 17.64
N THR A 421 -4.32 2.69 16.92
CA THR A 421 -2.95 2.24 17.20
C THR A 421 -2.01 2.72 16.10
N VAL A 422 -1.14 3.66 16.45
CA VAL A 422 -0.03 4.12 15.60
C VAL A 422 1.14 3.15 15.76
N ARG A 423 1.50 2.45 14.68
CA ARG A 423 2.64 1.52 14.63
C ARG A 423 3.79 2.16 13.87
N LEU A 424 4.94 2.30 14.52
CA LEU A 424 6.15 2.89 13.95
C LEU A 424 7.31 1.88 14.02
N PRO A 425 8.11 1.71 12.97
CA PRO A 425 9.29 0.84 13.03
C PRO A 425 10.36 1.47 13.95
N ARG A 426 11.01 0.63 14.76
CA ARG A 426 12.09 1.04 15.69
C ARG A 426 13.28 1.65 14.94
N THR A 427 13.54 1.14 13.74
CA THR A 427 14.57 1.62 12.82
C THR A 427 13.97 1.82 11.44
N ALA A 428 13.50 3.03 11.14
CA ALA A 428 13.45 3.51 9.75
C ALA A 428 13.62 5.03 9.65
N LEU A 429 14.69 5.44 8.95
CA LEU A 429 14.77 6.34 7.78
C LEU A 429 16.27 6.31 7.36
N PRO A 430 16.63 6.02 6.08
CA PRO A 430 16.29 6.88 4.94
C PRO A 430 15.91 6.16 3.63
N VAL A 431 14.98 6.72 2.85
CA VAL A 431 15.13 6.82 1.38
C VAL A 431 14.53 8.15 0.91
N VAL A 432 15.40 9.03 0.41
CA VAL A 432 15.08 9.86 -0.75
C VAL A 432 16.27 9.71 -1.70
N ARG A 433 16.14 8.84 -2.72
CA ARG A 433 16.86 9.07 -3.98
C ARG A 433 15.97 10.02 -4.78
N GLN A 434 16.35 11.28 -4.83
CA GLN A 434 15.95 12.12 -5.96
C GLN A 434 16.70 11.57 -7.18
N PRO A 435 16.08 11.50 -8.38
CA PRO A 435 16.86 11.35 -9.59
C PRO A 435 17.76 12.58 -9.68
N GLU A 436 19.07 12.38 -9.63
CA GLU A 436 19.99 13.37 -10.18
C GLU A 436 19.57 13.53 -11.65
N GLY A 437 18.98 14.68 -11.96
CA GLY A 437 18.81 15.08 -13.33
C GLY A 437 20.19 15.04 -13.98
N GLU A 438 20.27 14.36 -15.12
CA GLU A 438 21.38 14.52 -16.06
C GLU A 438 21.59 16.02 -16.26
N SER A 439 22.59 16.57 -15.57
CA SER A 439 23.10 17.89 -15.88
C SER A 439 23.79 17.77 -17.23
N ASP A 440 23.23 18.49 -18.20
CA ASP A 440 23.79 18.78 -19.52
C ASP A 440 25.33 18.91 -19.49
N GLU A 441 26.02 17.85 -19.89
CA GLU A 441 27.45 17.86 -20.18
C GLU A 441 27.73 18.18 -21.67
N ARG A 442 26.86 18.98 -22.30
CA ARG A 442 27.01 19.44 -23.69
C ARG A 442 26.91 20.95 -23.84
N CYS A 443 27.79 21.71 -23.20
CA CYS A 443 28.13 23.05 -23.70
C CYS A 443 29.41 23.65 -23.08
N ALA A 444 30.58 23.07 -23.35
CA ALA A 444 31.86 23.78 -23.16
C ALA A 444 33.01 23.11 -23.95
N ALA A 445 32.85 22.99 -25.27
CA ALA A 445 33.97 22.65 -26.17
C ALA A 445 33.72 23.25 -27.56
N ALA A 446 33.66 24.59 -27.64
CA ALA A 446 33.75 25.33 -28.90
C ALA A 446 34.14 26.79 -28.63
N ALA A 447 35.40 26.99 -28.23
CA ALA A 447 36.10 28.27 -28.35
C ALA A 447 37.62 28.00 -28.41
N CYS A 448 38.04 27.45 -29.55
CA CYS A 448 39.36 27.70 -30.15
C CYS A 448 39.11 28.36 -31.50
#